data_AF-A0A3S0HUL0-F1
#
_entry.id   AF-A0A3S0HUL0-F1
#
_cell.length_a   1.000
_cell.length_b   1.000
_cell.length_c   1.000
_cell.angle_alpha   90.00
_cell.angle_beta   90.00
_cell.angle_gamma   90.00
#
_symmetry.space_group_name_H-M   'P 1'
#
loop_
_entity.id
_entity.type
_entity.pdbx_description
1 polymer ?
#
loop_
_entity_poly.entity_id
_entity_poly.type
_entity_poly.pdbx_seq_one_letter_code
_entity_poly.pdbx_strand_id
1 'polypeptide(L)'
;MALDYLADHERRMQRDLEEYLADGSDHRKVLDTWFDDPNDFPHAPVLERLPGDIGSTGVENVLATALTMHRTLQDLYRHRAELAGGQAEREFFTALAEGQDAEVRRLSRDMLRLEDY
;
A
#
# COMPACT_ATOMS: atom_id res chain seq x y z
N MET A 1 -3.06 11.00 17.74
CA MET A 1 -1.60 10.75 17.68
C MET A 1 -1.22 10.17 16.32
N ALA A 2 0.07 10.01 16.00
CA ALA A 2 0.54 9.50 14.70
C ALA A 2 -0.03 8.11 14.36
N LEU A 3 -0.12 7.21 15.34
CA LEU A 3 -0.74 5.89 15.17
C LEU A 3 -2.26 5.96 14.94
N ASP A 4 -2.97 6.90 15.60
CA ASP A 4 -4.40 7.09 15.35
C ASP A 4 -4.65 7.59 13.92
N TYR A 5 -3.80 8.51 13.44
CA TYR A 5 -3.87 8.95 12.05
C TYR A 5 -3.60 7.80 11.08
N LEU A 6 -2.58 6.98 11.35
CA LEU A 6 -2.26 5.82 10.51
C LEU A 6 -3.44 4.86 10.46
N ALA A 7 -4.03 4.52 11.62
CA ALA A 7 -5.21 3.67 11.70
C ALA A 7 -6.43 4.27 10.97
N ASP A 8 -6.61 5.59 11.00
CA ASP A 8 -7.66 6.27 10.24
C ASP A 8 -7.37 6.31 8.75
N HIS A 9 -6.11 6.47 8.35
CA HIS A 9 -5.68 6.44 6.96
C HIS A 9 -5.90 5.05 6.35
N GLU A 10 -5.44 4.00 7.01
CA GLU A 10 -5.64 2.60 6.58
C GLU A 10 -7.13 2.27 6.43
N ARG A 11 -7.96 2.66 7.41
CA ARG A 11 -9.40 2.43 7.34
C ARG A 11 -10.07 3.21 6.20
N ARG A 12 -9.60 4.42 5.90
CA ARG A 12 -10.08 5.17 4.73
C ARG A 12 -9.68 4.48 3.44
N MET A 13 -8.41 4.09 3.30
CA MET A 13 -7.91 3.40 2.12
C MET A 13 -8.67 2.09 1.86
N GLN A 14 -8.88 1.29 2.91
CA GLN A 14 -9.69 0.08 2.82
C GLN A 14 -11.10 0.39 2.33
N ARG A 15 -11.78 1.35 2.95
CA ARG A 15 -13.16 1.71 2.56
C ARG A 15 -13.23 2.24 1.13
N ASP A 16 -12.29 3.08 0.73
CA ASP A 16 -12.28 3.68 -0.60
C ASP A 16 -12.04 2.58 -1.67
N LEU A 17 -11.20 1.58 -1.37
CA LEU A 17 -11.02 0.39 -2.22
C LEU A 17 -12.26 -0.53 -2.23
N GLU A 18 -12.92 -0.71 -1.09
CA GLU A 18 -14.18 -1.48 -0.99
C GLU A 18 -15.32 -0.80 -1.77
N GLU A 19 -15.44 0.52 -1.68
CA GLU A 19 -16.40 1.32 -2.45
C GLU A 19 -16.09 1.24 -3.94
N TYR A 20 -14.82 1.36 -4.33
CA TYR A 20 -14.39 1.20 -5.71
C TYR A 20 -14.70 -0.20 -6.26
N LEU A 21 -14.58 -1.25 -5.45
CA LEU A 21 -14.97 -2.62 -5.80
C LEU A 21 -16.50 -2.76 -5.93
N ALA A 22 -17.26 -2.11 -5.04
CA ALA A 22 -18.71 -2.20 -4.96
C ALA A 22 -19.45 -1.36 -6.01
N ASP A 23 -18.83 -0.28 -6.52
CA ASP A 23 -19.40 0.63 -7.53
C ASP A 23 -19.75 -0.09 -8.85
N GLY A 24 -19.23 -1.30 -9.08
CA GLY A 24 -19.69 -2.17 -10.16
C GLY A 24 -19.41 -1.64 -11.57
N SER A 25 -18.56 -0.63 -11.69
CA SER A 25 -18.11 -0.04 -12.95
C SER A 25 -17.17 -1.00 -13.72
N ASP A 26 -16.83 -0.66 -14.97
CA ASP A 26 -15.93 -1.45 -15.85
C ASP A 26 -14.55 -1.74 -15.22
N HIS A 27 -14.20 -1.03 -14.14
CA HIS A 27 -13.01 -1.25 -13.31
C HIS A 27 -13.00 -2.62 -12.60
N ARG A 28 -14.14 -3.28 -12.43
CA ARG A 28 -14.17 -4.65 -11.88
C ARG A 28 -13.46 -5.65 -12.81
N LYS A 29 -13.50 -5.46 -14.13
CA LYS A 29 -12.73 -6.28 -15.08
C LYS A 29 -11.22 -6.05 -14.93
N VAL A 30 -10.81 -4.82 -14.64
CA VAL A 30 -9.42 -4.47 -14.33
C VAL A 30 -8.94 -5.21 -13.08
N LEU A 31 -9.79 -5.29 -12.05
CA LEU A 31 -9.51 -6.01 -10.80
C LEU A 31 -9.64 -7.54 -10.92
N ASP A 32 -10.55 -8.06 -11.74
CA ASP A 32 -10.71 -9.52 -11.94
C ASP A 32 -9.52 -10.09 -12.72
N THR A 33 -8.97 -9.34 -13.68
CA THR A 33 -7.76 -9.74 -14.44
C THR A 33 -6.46 -9.58 -13.60
N TRP A 34 -6.55 -9.01 -12.40
CA TRP A 34 -5.42 -8.62 -11.55
C TRP A 34 -4.83 -9.80 -10.75
N PHE A 35 -5.62 -10.83 -10.44
CA PHE A 35 -5.19 -11.99 -9.64
C PHE A 35 -5.02 -13.28 -10.46
N ASP A 36 -5.24 -13.23 -11.78
CA ASP A 36 -5.28 -14.43 -12.61
C ASP A 36 -3.88 -14.98 -12.98
N ASP A 37 -2.83 -14.15 -12.99
CA ASP A 37 -1.47 -14.60 -13.29
C ASP A 37 -0.52 -14.44 -12.09
N PRO A 38 -0.15 -15.56 -11.42
CA PRO A 38 0.85 -15.56 -10.35
C PRO A 38 2.25 -15.09 -10.79
N ASN A 39 2.58 -15.12 -12.09
CA ASN A 39 3.86 -14.67 -12.64
C ASN A 39 3.92 -13.15 -12.88
N ASP A 40 2.79 -12.43 -12.86
CA ASP A 40 2.78 -10.95 -12.87
C ASP A 40 3.37 -10.35 -11.58
N PHE A 41 3.72 -11.20 -10.61
CA PHE A 41 4.54 -10.87 -9.46
C PHE A 41 5.99 -11.32 -9.72
N PRO A 42 6.88 -10.45 -10.26
CA PRO A 42 8.29 -10.79 -10.41
C PRO A 42 8.99 -11.03 -9.06
N HIS A 43 8.35 -10.71 -7.93
CA HIS A 43 8.89 -10.86 -6.59
C HIS A 43 7.87 -11.47 -5.62
N ALA A 44 7.73 -12.78 -5.63
CA ALA A 44 7.51 -13.52 -4.38
C ALA A 44 8.80 -13.37 -3.54
N PRO A 45 8.93 -12.27 -2.76
CA PRO A 45 8.67 -12.38 -1.32
C PRO A 45 8.23 -11.05 -0.68
N VAL A 46 7.59 -10.10 -1.39
CA VAL A 46 7.35 -8.78 -0.75
C VAL A 46 6.36 -8.88 0.42
N LEU A 47 5.36 -9.77 0.31
CA LEU A 47 4.47 -10.09 1.43
C LEU A 47 5.16 -10.92 2.53
N GLU A 48 6.17 -11.74 2.19
CA GLU A 48 6.97 -12.47 3.19
C GLU A 48 7.93 -11.56 3.96
N ARG A 49 8.22 -10.36 3.44
CA ARG A 49 8.96 -9.30 4.16
C ARG A 49 8.08 -8.57 5.17
N LEU A 50 6.77 -8.75 5.12
CA LEU A 50 5.86 -8.24 6.15
C LEU A 50 6.04 -9.11 7.39
N PRO A 51 6.39 -8.54 8.55
CA PRO A 51 6.44 -9.31 9.77
C PRO A 51 5.04 -9.87 10.05
N GLY A 52 4.93 -11.20 10.15
CA GLY A 52 3.66 -11.88 10.43
C GLY A 52 3.08 -11.62 11.83
N ASP A 53 3.85 -10.94 12.67
CA ASP A 53 3.43 -10.45 13.98
C ASP A 53 3.95 -9.02 14.18
N ILE A 54 3.06 -8.11 14.60
CA ILE A 54 3.44 -6.80 15.10
C ILE A 54 3.85 -7.02 16.56
N GLY A 55 4.99 -7.71 16.74
CA GLY A 55 5.50 -8.06 18.06
C GLY A 55 5.56 -6.83 18.95
N SER A 56 5.18 -7.01 20.21
CA SER A 56 4.92 -6.01 21.26
C SER A 56 6.14 -5.16 21.69
N THR A 57 6.89 -4.62 20.75
CA THR A 57 8.24 -4.09 20.94
C THR A 57 8.29 -2.63 20.48
N GLY A 58 7.51 -1.77 21.13
CA GLY A 58 7.62 -0.32 20.98
C GLY A 58 7.01 0.28 19.71
N VAL A 59 6.70 1.58 19.78
CA VAL A 59 6.08 2.35 18.68
C VAL A 59 6.96 2.39 17.43
N GLU A 60 8.28 2.39 17.60
CA GLU A 60 9.26 2.37 16.50
C GLU A 60 9.14 1.12 15.62
N ASN A 61 8.98 -0.08 16.20
CA ASN A 61 8.81 -1.30 15.41
C ASN A 61 7.49 -1.33 14.65
N VAL A 62 6.43 -0.77 15.24
CA VAL A 62 5.14 -0.63 14.56
C VAL A 62 5.28 0.30 13.35
N LEU A 63 5.96 1.44 13.51
CA LEU A 63 6.19 2.39 12.43
C LEU A 63 7.13 1.84 11.35
N ALA A 64 8.19 1.13 11.74
CA ALA A 64 9.11 0.49 10.80
C ALA A 64 8.41 -0.63 9.99
N THR A 65 7.52 -1.38 10.65
CA THR A 65 6.66 -2.36 10.01
C THR A 65 5.76 -1.67 8.99
N ALA A 66 4.98 -0.66 9.43
CA ALA A 66 4.09 0.10 8.55
C ALA A 66 4.85 0.67 7.34
N LEU A 67 6.01 1.29 7.56
CA LEU A 67 6.86 1.82 6.49
C LEU A 67 7.28 0.74 5.48
N THR A 68 7.60 -0.46 5.95
CA THR A 68 7.90 -1.61 5.10
C THR A 68 6.67 -2.05 4.29
N MET A 69 5.48 -2.03 4.90
CA MET A 69 4.22 -2.35 4.19
C MET A 69 3.92 -1.32 3.09
N HIS A 70 4.00 -0.03 3.40
CA HIS A 70 3.69 1.02 2.43
C HIS A 70 4.66 1.01 1.24
N ARG A 71 5.96 0.78 1.47
CA ARG A 71 6.94 0.63 0.38
C ARG A 71 6.67 -0.60 -0.47
N THR A 72 6.30 -1.71 0.18
CA THR A 72 5.90 -2.95 -0.50
C THR A 72 4.72 -2.73 -1.43
N LEU A 73 3.67 -2.06 -0.94
CA LEU A 73 2.50 -1.72 -1.74
C LEU A 73 2.83 -0.73 -2.85
N GLN A 74 3.69 0.26 -2.58
CA GLN A 74 4.14 1.22 -3.57
C GLN A 74 4.84 0.53 -4.76
N ASP A 75 5.78 -0.36 -4.48
CA ASP A 75 6.52 -1.10 -5.51
C ASP A 75 5.58 -2.00 -6.32
N LEU A 76 4.61 -2.65 -5.64
CA LEU A 76 3.58 -3.45 -6.30
C LEU A 76 2.73 -2.61 -7.27
N TYR A 77 2.24 -1.45 -6.81
CA TYR A 77 1.42 -0.58 -7.64
C TYR A 77 2.20 -0.01 -8.83
N ARG A 78 3.48 0.35 -8.66
CA ARG A 78 4.33 0.79 -9.77
C ARG A 78 4.52 -0.29 -10.82
N HIS A 79 4.88 -1.49 -10.39
CA HIS A 79 5.04 -2.63 -11.30
C HIS A 79 3.72 -2.89 -12.07
N ARG A 80 2.58 -2.74 -11.41
CA ARG A 80 1.28 -2.93 -12.07
C ARG A 80 0.93 -1.81 -13.05
N ALA A 81 1.30 -0.57 -12.77
CA ALA A 81 1.15 0.53 -13.71
C ALA A 81 2.00 0.32 -14.99
N GLU A 82 3.15 -0.33 -14.88
CA GLU A 82 4.03 -0.67 -16.01
C GLU A 82 3.42 -1.77 -16.89
N LEU A 83 2.80 -2.79 -16.28
CA LEU A 83 2.14 -3.89 -16.98
C LEU A 83 0.73 -3.55 -17.51
N ALA A 84 0.16 -2.42 -17.09
CA ALA A 84 -1.18 -1.99 -17.47
C ALA A 84 -1.36 -1.93 -19.00
N GLY A 85 -2.33 -2.70 -19.50
CA GLY A 85 -2.68 -2.77 -20.92
C GLY A 85 -3.51 -1.56 -21.38
N GLY A 86 -4.21 -0.91 -20.44
CA GLY A 86 -5.04 0.27 -20.69
C GLY A 86 -4.56 1.52 -19.95
N GLN A 87 -4.91 2.70 -20.50
CA GLN A 87 -4.57 3.99 -19.89
C GLN A 87 -5.26 4.19 -18.52
N ALA A 88 -6.54 3.79 -18.40
CA ALA A 88 -7.29 3.91 -17.14
C ALA A 88 -6.67 3.07 -16.02
N GLU A 89 -6.19 1.86 -16.32
CA GLU A 89 -5.53 0.98 -15.35
C GLU A 89 -4.20 1.59 -14.88
N ARG A 90 -3.41 2.13 -15.83
CA ARG A 90 -2.15 2.79 -15.53
C ARG A 90 -2.33 4.00 -14.61
N GLU A 91 -3.31 4.86 -14.93
CA GLU A 91 -3.62 6.04 -14.12
C GLU A 91 -4.06 5.66 -12.71
N PHE A 92 -4.90 4.63 -12.57
CA PHE A 92 -5.34 4.12 -11.28
C PHE A 92 -4.16 3.61 -10.42
N PHE A 93 -3.32 2.73 -10.95
CA PHE A 93 -2.18 2.20 -10.20
C PHE A 93 -1.11 3.26 -9.90
N THR A 94 -0.94 4.24 -10.79
CA THR A 94 -0.05 5.38 -10.53
C THR A 94 -0.56 6.20 -9.35
N ALA A 95 -1.87 6.49 -9.29
CA ALA A 95 -2.47 7.22 -8.17
C ALA A 95 -2.32 6.46 -6.84
N LEU A 96 -2.50 5.14 -6.85
CA LEU A 96 -2.27 4.31 -5.66
C LEU A 96 -0.80 4.34 -5.20
N ALA A 97 0.15 4.24 -6.14
CA ALA A 97 1.58 4.32 -5.84
C ALA A 97 1.98 5.70 -5.25
N GLU A 98 1.42 6.79 -5.78
CA GLU A 98 1.64 8.14 -5.28
C GLU A 98 1.07 8.35 -3.86
N GLY A 99 -0.09 7.75 -3.58
CA GLY A 99 -0.67 7.74 -2.23
C GLY A 99 0.24 7.07 -1.20
N GLN A 100 0.80 5.91 -1.55
CA GLN A 100 1.77 5.22 -0.68
C GLN A 100 3.05 6.04 -0.46
N ASP A 101 3.54 6.72 -1.51
CA ASP A 101 4.73 7.58 -1.43
C ASP A 101 4.56 8.75 -0.45
N ALA A 102 3.37 9.36 -0.44
CA ALA A 102 3.03 10.43 0.49
C ALA A 102 3.05 9.94 1.95
N GLU A 103 2.52 8.75 2.20
CA GLU A 103 2.51 8.15 3.54
C GLU A 103 3.90 7.69 3.98
N VAL A 104 4.72 7.11 3.09
CA VAL A 104 6.13 6.78 3.37
C VAL A 104 6.91 8.01 3.83
N ARG A 105 6.75 9.15 3.14
CA ARG A 105 7.37 10.43 3.55
C ARG A 105 6.86 10.94 4.89
N ARG A 106 5.59 10.70 5.22
CA ARG A 106 5.00 11.12 6.48
C ARG A 106 5.51 10.26 7.64
N LEU A 107 5.46 8.94 7.51
CA LEU A 107 5.96 8.00 8.50
C LEU A 107 7.46 8.17 8.76
N SER A 108 8.26 8.40 7.71
CA SER A 108 9.70 8.67 7.87
C SER A 108 9.96 9.94 8.69
N ARG A 109 9.15 11.00 8.51
CA ARG A 109 9.25 12.22 9.32
C ARG A 109 8.80 12.00 10.76
N ASP A 110 7.73 11.23 10.96
CA ASP A 110 7.21 10.91 12.29
C ASP A 110 8.20 10.04 13.09
N MET A 111 8.93 9.12 12.42
CA MET A 111 10.03 8.34 13.02
C MET A 111 11.20 9.22 13.46
N LEU A 112 11.71 10.09 12.58
CA LEU A 112 12.80 11.01 12.93
C LEU A 112 12.45 11.89 14.13
N ARG A 113 11.19 12.33 14.21
CA ARG A 113 10.71 13.11 15.36
C ARG A 113 10.69 12.30 16.66
N LEU A 114 10.48 10.99 16.61
CA LEU A 114 10.52 10.11 17.80
C LEU A 114 11.96 9.85 18.27
N GLU A 115 12.93 9.74 17.34
CA GLU A 115 14.35 9.57 17.66
C GLU A 115 14.99 10.82 18.31
N ASP A 116 14.43 12.01 18.06
CA ASP A 116 14.88 13.28 18.63
C ASP A 116 14.43 13.53 20.09
N TYR A 117 13.62 12.65 20.69
CA TYR A 117 13.11 12.75 22.08
C TYR A 117 13.77 11.76 23.04
#